data_AF-W9G2Y1-F1
#
_entry.id   AF-W9G2Y1-F1
#
_cell.length_a   1.000
_cell.length_b   1.000
_cell.length_c   1.000
_cell.angle_alpha   90.00
_cell.angle_beta   90.00
_cell.angle_gamma   90.00
#
_symmetry.space_group_name_H-M   'P 1'
#
loop_
_entity.id
_entity.type
_entity.pdbx_description
1 polymer ?
#
loop_
_entity_poly.entity_id
_entity_poly.type
_entity_poly.pdbx_seq_one_letter_code
_entity_poly.pdbx_strand_id
1 'polypeptide(L)'
;MARFSVDHEGVTSARLVLAADPRTLRTSADALATAVSAGQRAVGVEAEDLARALSRFGLVHAWAVDALASASAALAGELEVAAADARDTELAVATALGGLSIPRVS
;
A
#
# COMPACT_ATOMS: atom_id res chain seq x y z
N MET A 1 24.62 -7.96 20.42
CA MET A 1 23.37 -8.26 19.70
C MET A 1 22.37 -7.17 20.01
N ALA A 2 22.07 -6.30 19.05
CA ALA A 2 20.98 -5.34 19.19
C ALA A 2 19.66 -6.11 19.11
N ARG A 3 18.82 -5.99 20.14
CA ARG A 3 17.43 -6.46 20.08
C ARG A 3 16.70 -5.52 19.14
N PHE A 4 16.43 -5.97 17.91
CA PHE A 4 15.50 -5.30 17.01
C PHE A 4 14.11 -5.46 17.61
N SER A 5 13.71 -4.49 18.44
CA SER A 5 12.32 -4.30 18.83
C SER A 5 11.57 -3.85 17.59
N VAL A 6 10.61 -4.63 17.13
CA VAL A 6 9.68 -4.18 16.09
C VAL A 6 8.86 -3.04 16.69
N ASP A 7 8.90 -1.88 16.04
CA ASP A 7 8.06 -0.74 16.40
C ASP A 7 6.63 -1.02 15.93
N HIS A 8 5.85 -1.70 16.78
CA HIS A 8 4.46 -2.06 16.48
C HIS A 8 3.56 -0.84 16.23
N GLU A 9 3.85 0.29 16.88
CA GLU A 9 3.11 1.53 16.66
C GLU A 9 3.43 2.13 15.29
N GLY A 10 4.71 2.15 14.92
CA GLY A 10 5.17 2.51 13.58
C GLY A 10 4.60 1.62 12.48
N VAL A 11 4.59 0.30 12.68
CA VAL A 11 4.00 -0.67 11.73
C VAL A 11 2.49 -0.46 11.60
N THR A 12 1.78 -0.25 12.71
CA THR A 12 0.34 0.00 12.69
C THR A 12 0.01 1.31 11.99
N SER A 13 0.78 2.37 12.25
CA SER A 13 0.64 3.66 11.59
C SER A 13 0.90 3.56 10.08
N ALA A 14 1.98 2.89 9.68
CA ALA A 14 2.29 2.64 8.26
C ALA A 14 1.17 1.85 7.56
N ARG A 15 0.58 0.85 8.22
CA ARG A 15 -0.57 0.10 7.69
C ARG A 15 -1.80 0.98 7.48
N LEU A 16 -2.10 1.89 8.41
CA LEU A 16 -3.24 2.81 8.28
C LEU A 16 -3.04 3.80 7.13
N VAL A 17 -1.82 4.29 6.95
CA VAL A 17 -1.47 5.17 5.81
C VAL A 17 -1.60 4.40 4.49
N LEU A 18 -1.01 3.21 4.39
CA LEU A 18 -1.08 2.37 3.20
C LEU A 18 -2.50 1.88 2.89
N ALA A 19 -3.38 1.75 3.89
CA ALA A 19 -4.79 1.42 3.66
C ALA A 19 -5.58 2.60 3.08
N ALA A 20 -5.14 3.84 3.33
CA ALA A 20 -5.76 5.04 2.77
C ALA A 20 -5.29 5.33 1.33
N ASP A 21 -4.06 4.95 0.99
CA ASP A 21 -3.43 5.20 -0.32
C ASP A 21 -4.22 4.67 -1.53
N PRO A 22 -4.76 3.42 -1.54
CA PRO A 22 -5.53 2.92 -2.67
C PRO A 22 -6.76 3.76 -3.02
N ARG A 23 -7.43 4.33 -2.01
CA ARG A 23 -8.59 5.22 -2.25
C ARG A 23 -8.13 6.54 -2.86
N THR A 24 -7.08 7.14 -2.31
CA THR A 24 -6.50 8.39 -2.82
C THR A 24 -6.01 8.23 -4.26
N LEU A 25 -5.29 7.13 -4.54
CA LEU A 25 -4.81 6.79 -5.87
C LEU A 25 -5.95 6.61 -6.87
N ARG A 26 -7.04 5.94 -6.47
CA ARG A 26 -8.22 5.77 -7.33
C ARG A 26 -8.91 7.11 -7.61
N THR A 27 -9.05 7.97 -6.61
CA THR A 27 -9.58 9.34 -6.80
C THR A 27 -8.72 10.16 -7.76
N SER A 28 -7.39 10.07 -7.66
CA SER A 28 -6.48 10.71 -8.61
C SER A 28 -6.59 10.13 -10.02
N ALA A 29 -6.77 8.81 -10.16
CA ALA A 29 -7.01 8.17 -11.46
C ALA A 29 -8.30 8.68 -12.11
N ASP A 30 -9.39 8.75 -11.35
CA ASP A 30 -10.69 9.20 -11.84
C ASP A 30 -10.67 10.67 -12.27
N ALA A 31 -9.99 11.53 -11.48
CA ALA A 31 -9.81 12.94 -11.81
C ALA A 31 -8.99 13.12 -13.10
N LEU A 32 -7.92 12.35 -13.25
CA LEU A 32 -7.10 12.33 -14.45
C LEU A 32 -7.88 11.84 -15.68
N ALA A 33 -8.62 10.73 -15.56
CA ALA A 33 -9.45 10.20 -16.64
C ALA A 33 -10.50 11.23 -17.08
N THR A 34 -11.11 11.94 -16.12
CA THR A 34 -12.05 13.03 -16.37
C THR A 34 -11.38 14.19 -17.13
N ALA A 35 -10.20 14.62 -16.69
CA ALA A 35 -9.44 15.69 -17.33
C ALA A 35 -9.01 15.33 -18.76
N VAL A 36 -8.52 14.11 -18.99
CA VAL A 36 -8.15 13.62 -20.33
C VAL A 36 -9.36 13.55 -21.24
N SER A 37 -10.49 13.02 -20.77
CA SER A 37 -11.74 12.97 -21.53
C SER A 37 -12.28 14.37 -21.87
N ALA A 38 -12.19 15.32 -20.94
CA ALA A 38 -12.54 16.72 -21.19
C ALA A 38 -11.60 17.36 -22.23
N GLY A 39 -10.29 17.12 -22.12
CA GLY A 39 -9.30 17.58 -23.09
C GLY A 39 -9.56 17.02 -24.48
N GLN A 40 -9.80 15.71 -24.62
CA GLN A 40 -10.12 15.07 -25.89
C GLN A 40 -11.38 15.64 -26.55
N ARG A 41 -12.41 15.97 -25.77
CA ARG A 41 -13.64 16.61 -26.29
C ARG A 41 -13.43 18.06 -26.70
N ALA A 42 -12.47 18.75 -26.10
CA ALA A 42 -12.14 20.14 -26.43
C ALA A 42 -11.23 20.26 -27.66
N VAL A 43 -10.49 19.21 -28.01
CA VAL A 43 -9.65 19.17 -29.20
C VAL A 43 -10.52 18.87 -30.42
N GLY A 44 -10.63 19.85 -31.34
CA GLY A 44 -11.33 19.68 -32.61
C GLY A 44 -10.62 18.71 -33.56
N VAL A 45 -11.33 18.25 -34.59
CA VAL A 45 -10.87 17.23 -35.58
C VAL A 45 -9.56 17.61 -36.28
N GLU A 46 -9.28 18.91 -36.39
CA GLU A 46 -8.08 19.48 -37.02
C GLU A 46 -6.78 19.26 -36.21
N ALA A 47 -6.88 18.89 -34.92
CA ALA A 47 -5.74 18.77 -34.01
C ALA A 47 -5.49 17.31 -33.61
N GLU A 48 -5.41 16.43 -34.61
CA GLU A 48 -5.29 14.98 -34.46
C GLU A 48 -4.03 14.55 -33.65
N ASP A 49 -2.91 15.25 -33.84
CA ASP A 49 -1.68 15.00 -33.08
C ASP A 49 -1.82 15.35 -31.59
N LEU A 50 -2.57 16.41 -31.26
CA LEU A 50 -2.87 16.78 -29.88
C LEU A 50 -3.80 15.76 -29.23
N ALA A 51 -4.82 15.30 -29.95
CA ALA A 51 -5.69 14.22 -29.48
C ALA A 51 -4.90 12.92 -29.22
N ARG A 52 -3.96 12.58 -30.11
CA ARG A 52 -3.08 11.42 -29.95
C ARG A 52 -2.13 11.57 -28.76
N ALA A 53 -1.59 12.76 -28.53
CA ALA A 53 -0.77 13.06 -27.37
C ALA A 53 -1.55 12.94 -26.05
N LEU A 54 -2.79 13.46 -25.99
CA LEU A 54 -3.67 13.34 -24.83
C LEU A 54 -4.04 11.88 -24.52
N SER A 55 -4.34 11.08 -25.55
CA SER A 55 -4.59 9.64 -25.39
C SER A 55 -3.37 8.92 -24.82
N ARG A 56 -2.17 9.22 -25.33
CA ARG A 56 -0.93 8.62 -24.84
C ARG A 56 -0.62 9.05 -23.41
N PHE A 57 -0.84 10.32 -23.09
CA PHE A 57 -0.71 10.87 -21.75
C PHE A 57 -1.62 10.15 -20.75
N GLY A 58 -2.91 10.01 -21.10
CA GLY A 58 -3.88 9.30 -20.26
C GLY A 58 -3.49 7.85 -20.01
N LEU A 59 -3.04 7.13 -21.06
CA LEU A 59 -2.65 5.72 -20.94
C LEU A 59 -1.42 5.53 -20.04
N VAL A 60 -0.38 6.34 -20.21
CA VAL A 60 0.84 6.28 -19.38
C VAL A 60 0.52 6.55 -17.91
N HIS A 61 -0.29 7.57 -17.64
CA HIS A 61 -0.59 7.93 -16.26
C HIS A 61 -1.58 6.96 -15.61
N ALA A 62 -2.52 6.36 -16.37
CA ALA A 62 -3.35 5.27 -15.88
C ALA A 62 -2.49 4.06 -15.44
N TRP A 63 -1.50 3.68 -16.25
CA TRP A 63 -0.54 2.62 -15.88
C TRP A 63 0.29 2.98 -14.65
N ALA A 64 0.76 4.21 -14.53
CA ALA A 64 1.53 4.65 -13.37
C ALA A 64 0.70 4.56 -12.08
N VAL A 65 -0.58 4.97 -12.13
CA VAL A 65 -1.47 4.91 -10.96
C VAL A 65 -1.80 3.46 -10.60
N ASP A 66 -2.03 2.58 -11.59
CA ASP A 66 -2.28 1.15 -11.36
C ASP A 66 -1.06 0.43 -10.75
N ALA A 67 0.14 0.73 -11.25
CA ALA A 67 1.38 0.21 -10.71
C ALA A 67 1.61 0.66 -9.25
N LEU A 68 1.32 1.93 -8.95
CA LEU A 68 1.44 2.46 -7.59
C LEU A 68 0.42 1.82 -6.64
N ALA A 69 -0.83 1.63 -7.08
CA ALA A 69 -1.85 0.93 -6.31
C ALA A 69 -1.45 -0.53 -6.02
N SER A 70 -0.88 -1.21 -7.01
CA SER A 70 -0.38 -2.59 -6.87
C SER A 70 0.79 -2.67 -5.88
N ALA A 71 1.74 -1.73 -5.96
CA ALA A 71 2.88 -1.66 -5.04
C ALA A 71 2.43 -1.37 -3.60
N SER A 72 1.50 -0.43 -3.40
CA SER A 72 0.93 -0.15 -2.08
C SER A 72 0.21 -1.37 -1.49
N ALA A 73 -0.53 -2.12 -2.32
CA ALA A 73 -1.20 -3.34 -1.87
C ALA A 73 -0.21 -4.46 -1.50
N ALA A 74 0.85 -4.65 -2.29
CA ALA A 74 1.90 -5.62 -1.99
C ALA A 74 2.62 -5.29 -0.67
N LEU A 75 3.00 -4.01 -0.48
CA LEU A 75 3.66 -3.55 0.73
C LEU A 75 2.77 -3.70 1.97
N ALA A 76 1.47 -3.41 1.85
CA ALA A 76 0.52 -3.65 2.93
C ALA A 76 0.45 -5.14 3.30
N GLY A 77 0.43 -6.04 2.31
CA GLY A 77 0.45 -7.48 2.53
C GLY A 77 1.73 -7.97 3.22
N GLU A 78 2.90 -7.51 2.81
CA GLU A 78 4.18 -7.85 3.45
C GLU A 78 4.23 -7.39 4.91
N LEU A 79 3.72 -6.18 5.20
CA LEU A 79 3.63 -5.67 6.57
C LEU A 79 2.68 -6.50 7.44
N GLU A 80 1.60 -7.06 6.87
CA GLU A 80 0.69 -7.94 7.59
C GLU A 80 1.34 -9.28 7.96
N VAL A 81 2.09 -9.87 7.02
CA VAL A 81 2.86 -11.09 7.27
C VAL A 81 3.91 -10.85 8.36
N ALA A 82 4.68 -9.77 8.24
CA ALA A 82 5.71 -9.44 9.22
C ALA A 82 5.13 -9.17 10.62
N ALA A 83 3.97 -8.51 10.72
CA ALA A 83 3.29 -8.28 11.99
C ALA A 83 2.74 -9.59 12.61
N ALA A 84 2.22 -10.50 11.79
CA ALA A 84 1.76 -11.81 12.24
C ALA A 84 2.92 -12.65 12.79
N ASP A 85 4.02 -12.75 12.05
CA ASP A 85 5.23 -13.49 12.45
C ASP A 85 5.82 -12.96 13.76
N ALA A 86 5.85 -11.63 13.92
CA ALA A 86 6.30 -10.99 15.16
C ALA A 86 5.41 -11.39 16.35
N ARG A 87 4.09 -11.40 16.15
CA ARG A 87 3.13 -11.77 17.21
C ARG A 87 3.20 -13.26 17.56
N ASP A 88 3.36 -14.13 16.58
CA ASP A 88 3.55 -15.57 16.82
C ASP A 88 4.84 -15.82 17.59
N THR A 89 5.91 -15.09 17.28
CA THR A 89 7.17 -15.14 18.02
C THR A 89 6.99 -14.66 19.47
N GLU A 90 6.30 -13.55 19.69
CA GLU A 90 5.99 -13.05 21.04
C GLU A 90 5.18 -14.06 21.85
N LEU A 91 4.15 -14.67 21.23
CA LEU A 91 3.33 -15.70 21.87
C LEU A 91 4.17 -16.93 22.22
N ALA A 92 5.01 -17.42 21.30
CA ALA A 92 5.88 -18.56 21.54
C ALA A 92 6.85 -18.30 22.71
N VAL A 93 7.45 -17.10 22.77
CA VAL A 93 8.32 -16.68 23.88
C VAL A 93 7.55 -16.58 25.19
N ALA A 94 6.36 -15.98 25.19
CA ALA A 94 5.51 -15.87 26.37
C ALA A 94 5.07 -17.25 26.89
N THR A 95 4.69 -18.17 26.00
CA THR A 95 4.36 -19.56 26.36
C THR A 95 5.56 -20.30 26.94
N ALA A 96 6.74 -20.17 26.33
CA ALA A 96 7.97 -20.79 26.84
C ALA A 96 8.34 -20.25 28.24
N LEU A 97 8.27 -18.94 28.44
CA LEU A 97 8.53 -18.31 29.74
C LEU A 97 7.48 -18.70 30.81
N GLY A 98 6.20 -18.77 30.43
CA GLY A 98 5.13 -19.22 31.31
C GLY A 98 5.29 -20.69 31.72
N GLY A 99 5.75 -21.54 30.81
CA GLY A 99 6.05 -22.95 31.07
C GLY A 99 7.28 -23.18 31.97
N LEU A 100 8.23 -22.23 31.98
CA LEU A 100 9.41 -22.26 32.86
C LEU A 100 9.10 -21.81 34.31
N SER A 101 7.93 -21.21 34.56
CA SER A 101 7.57 -20.61 35.85
C SER A 101 6.99 -21.59 36.89
N ILE A 102 7.27 -22.90 36.78
CA ILE A 102 6.87 -23.88 37.81
C ILE A 102 8.04 -24.81 38.15
N PRO A 103 8.67 -24.58 39.32
CA PRO A 103 8.78 -25.64 40.30
C PRO A 103 7.99 -25.22 41.55
N ARG A 104 6.84 -25.85 41.78
CA ARG A 104 6.28 -25.93 43.13
C ARG A 104 7.22 -26.81 43.95
N VAL A 105 8.13 -26.16 44.67
CA VAL A 105 8.92 -26.80 45.72
C VAL A 105 7.90 -27.30 46.76
N SER A 106 7.80 -28.62 46.88
CA SER A 106 7.08 -29.32 47.94
C SER A 106 8.02 -29.53 49.12
#